data_AF-A0A0D6AQ73-F1
#
_entry.id   AF-A0A0D6AQ73-F1
#
_cell.length_a   1.000
_cell.length_b   1.000
_cell.length_c   1.000
_cell.angle_alpha   90.00
_cell.angle_beta   90.00
_cell.angle_gamma   90.00
#
_symmetry.space_group_name_H-M   'P 1'
#
loop_
_entity.id
_entity.type
_entity.pdbx_description
1 polymer ?
#
loop_
_entity_poly.entity_id
_entity_poly.type
_entity_poly.pdbx_seq_one_letter_code
_entity_poly.pdbx_strand_id
1 'polypeptide(L)'
;MTIMGIIGALAGPRLLFNDSSATSDGTTQIKGILQQTRGRAISTTSAIRLIPDSTNPESKFTIEIANTRGCESFTKLREAATSTDTELKVYSTSGFVEGDRIKVGSDSTSNEILAIDKTNSIIKLGVALGSAQNLDKTVELADNWRADGSFQADDLTLPEKAIFTSNIPDWTLCFNSRGVAYIYDKEGDSQPNLTLSISSTIDGGGETLTVLKGGAIQTN
;
A
#
# COMPACT_ATOMS: atom_id res chain seq x y z
N MET A 1 12.02 42.62 -61.58
CA MET A 1 10.86 41.76 -61.90
C MET A 1 10.82 40.68 -60.84
N THR A 2 9.86 40.77 -59.95
CA THR A 2 9.74 40.00 -58.71
C THR A 2 8.88 38.78 -58.98
N ILE A 3 9.34 37.57 -58.65
CA ILE A 3 8.46 36.42 -58.48
C ILE A 3 8.80 35.84 -57.10
N MET A 4 8.05 36.29 -56.10
CA MET A 4 7.92 35.61 -54.82
C MET A 4 7.25 34.26 -55.07
N GLY A 5 8.00 33.17 -54.86
CA GLY A 5 7.43 31.83 -54.75
C GLY A 5 6.76 31.69 -53.39
N ILE A 6 5.44 31.78 -53.36
CA ILE A 6 4.62 31.51 -52.18
C ILE A 6 4.70 29.99 -51.92
N ILE A 7 5.40 29.60 -50.85
CA ILE A 7 5.27 28.25 -50.28
C ILE A 7 3.89 28.20 -49.63
N GLY A 8 2.93 27.63 -50.36
CA GLY A 8 1.61 27.30 -49.83
C GLY A 8 1.76 26.15 -48.82
N ALA A 9 1.86 26.49 -47.54
CA ALA A 9 1.60 25.54 -46.48
C ALA A 9 0.10 25.19 -46.53
N LEU A 10 -0.23 24.03 -47.10
CA LEU A 10 -1.53 23.40 -46.89
C LEU A 10 -1.61 23.05 -45.40
N ALA A 11 -2.20 23.95 -44.63
CA ALA A 11 -2.73 23.64 -43.31
C ALA A 11 -3.94 22.71 -43.51
N GLY A 12 -3.65 21.43 -43.73
CA GLY A 12 -4.66 20.38 -43.57
C GLY A 12 -5.21 20.46 -42.14
N PRO A 13 -6.51 20.18 -41.95
CA PRO A 13 -7.08 20.15 -40.61
C PRO A 13 -6.30 19.11 -39.81
N ARG A 14 -5.56 19.57 -38.79
CA ARG A 14 -5.07 18.69 -37.74
C ARG A 14 -6.32 18.19 -37.01
N LEU A 15 -6.81 17.03 -37.43
CA LEU A 15 -7.68 16.22 -36.59
C LEU A 15 -6.88 15.96 -35.32
N LEU A 16 -7.13 16.77 -34.29
CA LEU A 16 -6.75 16.47 -32.91
C LEU A 16 -7.64 15.30 -32.50
N PHE A 17 -7.27 14.10 -32.95
CA PHE A 17 -7.65 12.90 -32.24
C PHE A 17 -7.05 13.06 -30.85
N ASN A 18 -7.94 13.13 -29.87
CA ASN A 18 -7.61 13.08 -28.46
C ASN A 18 -7.15 11.65 -28.13
N ASP A 19 -6.07 11.21 -28.79
CA ASP A 19 -5.43 9.92 -28.53
C ASP A 19 -4.71 10.08 -27.19
N SER A 20 -5.28 9.52 -26.15
CA SER A 20 -4.59 9.39 -24.87
C SER A 20 -3.30 8.61 -25.12
N SER A 21 -2.17 9.15 -24.67
CA SER A 21 -0.89 8.44 -24.75
C SER A 21 -0.89 7.29 -23.74
N ALA A 22 -0.14 6.23 -24.02
CA ALA A 22 0.02 5.11 -23.07
C ALA A 22 0.44 5.60 -21.67
N THR A 23 1.24 6.68 -21.60
CA THR A 23 1.59 7.37 -20.36
C THR A 23 0.37 7.95 -19.65
N SER A 24 -0.47 8.74 -20.33
CA SER A 24 -1.68 9.36 -19.75
C SER A 24 -2.70 8.31 -19.29
N ASP A 25 -2.87 7.24 -20.06
CA ASP A 25 -3.77 6.13 -19.68
C ASP A 25 -3.21 5.37 -18.48
N GLY A 26 -1.91 5.09 -18.46
CA GLY A 26 -1.22 4.49 -17.32
C GLY A 26 -1.37 5.32 -16.05
N THR A 27 -1.13 6.64 -16.11
CA THR A 27 -1.32 7.55 -14.97
C THR A 27 -2.77 7.53 -14.47
N THR A 28 -3.73 7.56 -15.39
CA THR A 28 -5.16 7.52 -15.06
C THR A 28 -5.53 6.20 -14.38
N GLN A 29 -5.00 5.09 -14.87
CA GLN A 29 -5.23 3.77 -14.29
C GLN A 29 -4.62 3.65 -12.89
N ILE A 30 -3.35 4.05 -12.69
CA ILE A 30 -2.72 4.04 -11.35
C ILE A 30 -3.52 4.90 -10.37
N LYS A 31 -3.93 6.10 -10.78
CA LYS A 31 -4.75 6.98 -9.94
C LYS A 31 -6.09 6.30 -9.59
N GLY A 32 -6.72 5.64 -10.55
CA GLY A 32 -7.94 4.86 -10.35
C GLY A 32 -7.75 3.73 -9.35
N ILE A 33 -6.66 2.95 -9.49
CA ILE A 33 -6.28 1.87 -8.56
C ILE A 33 -6.13 2.44 -7.16
N LEU A 34 -5.31 3.48 -6.97
CA LEU A 34 -5.06 4.10 -5.66
C LEU A 34 -6.34 4.59 -4.98
N GLN A 35 -7.23 5.24 -5.74
CA GLN A 35 -8.50 5.72 -5.23
C GLN A 35 -9.43 4.57 -4.84
N GLN A 36 -9.48 3.51 -5.64
CA GLN A 36 -10.28 2.32 -5.34
C GLN A 36 -9.73 1.57 -4.13
N THR A 37 -8.42 1.34 -4.04
CA THR A 37 -7.76 0.72 -2.87
C THR A 37 -8.10 1.49 -1.60
N ARG A 38 -7.94 2.82 -1.62
CA ARG A 38 -8.26 3.69 -0.48
C ARG A 38 -9.75 3.64 -0.12
N GLY A 39 -10.64 3.81 -1.10
CA GLY A 39 -12.08 3.79 -0.88
C GLY A 39 -12.56 2.46 -0.32
N ARG A 40 -11.94 1.38 -0.77
CA ARG A 40 -12.21 0.03 -0.29
C ARG A 40 -11.72 -0.20 1.13
N ALA A 41 -10.51 0.26 1.49
CA ALA A 41 -10.02 0.17 2.87
C ALA A 41 -10.99 0.85 3.85
N ILE A 42 -11.56 1.98 3.45
CA ILE A 42 -12.59 2.68 4.22
C ILE A 42 -13.90 1.87 4.27
N SER A 43 -14.39 1.38 3.13
CA SER A 43 -15.70 0.71 3.06
C SER A 43 -15.73 -0.64 3.77
N THR A 44 -14.65 -1.42 3.69
CA THR A 44 -14.52 -2.72 4.38
C THR A 44 -14.06 -2.56 5.82
N THR A 45 -13.68 -1.34 6.24
CA THR A 45 -13.09 -1.07 7.54
C THR A 45 -11.85 -1.96 7.80
N SER A 46 -11.03 -2.13 6.77
CA SER A 46 -9.83 -2.98 6.78
C SER A 46 -8.61 -2.19 6.33
N ALA A 47 -7.43 -2.70 6.66
CA ALA A 47 -6.21 -2.28 6.01
C ALA A 47 -6.07 -2.99 4.66
N ILE A 48 -5.68 -2.24 3.64
CA ILE A 48 -5.43 -2.75 2.29
C ILE A 48 -4.08 -2.23 1.83
N ARG A 49 -3.24 -3.13 1.33
CA ARG A 49 -1.94 -2.79 0.78
C ARG A 49 -1.88 -3.01 -0.73
N LEU A 50 -1.09 -2.18 -1.38
CA LEU A 50 -0.74 -2.20 -2.78
C LEU A 50 0.77 -2.42 -2.87
N ILE A 51 1.19 -3.40 -3.66
CA ILE A 51 2.59 -3.74 -3.93
C ILE A 51 2.76 -4.02 -5.43
N PRO A 52 3.97 -3.88 -5.99
CA PRO A 52 4.27 -4.39 -7.33
C PRO A 52 4.05 -5.91 -7.43
N ASP A 53 3.55 -6.40 -8.57
CA ASP A 53 3.42 -7.83 -8.84
C ASP A 53 4.82 -8.48 -8.94
N SER A 54 5.03 -9.63 -8.30
CA SER A 54 6.35 -10.28 -8.26
C SER A 54 6.83 -10.79 -9.62
N THR A 55 5.92 -11.00 -10.56
CA THR A 55 6.20 -11.51 -11.91
C THR A 55 6.30 -10.38 -12.92
N ASN A 56 5.48 -9.32 -12.77
CA ASN A 56 5.45 -8.16 -13.64
C ASN A 56 5.50 -6.84 -12.84
N PRO A 57 6.63 -6.54 -12.16
CA PRO A 57 6.71 -5.45 -11.18
C PRO A 57 6.66 -4.04 -11.77
N GLU A 58 6.84 -3.91 -13.09
CA GLU A 58 6.85 -2.61 -13.80
C GLU A 58 5.51 -2.28 -14.46
N SER A 59 4.56 -3.21 -14.50
CA SER A 59 3.31 -3.04 -15.26
C SER A 59 2.08 -3.57 -14.53
N LYS A 60 2.23 -4.21 -13.38
CA LYS A 60 1.11 -4.79 -12.65
C LYS A 60 1.27 -4.63 -11.15
N PHE A 61 0.13 -4.44 -10.48
CA PHE A 61 0.03 -4.40 -9.03
C PHE A 61 -0.62 -5.65 -8.45
N THR A 62 -0.29 -5.94 -7.20
CA THR A 62 -1.05 -6.85 -6.34
C THR A 62 -1.69 -6.03 -5.22
N ILE A 63 -2.97 -6.30 -4.97
CA ILE A 63 -3.71 -5.72 -3.84
C ILE A 63 -4.07 -6.82 -2.87
N GLU A 64 -3.78 -6.55 -1.59
CA GLU A 64 -4.06 -7.47 -0.51
C GLU A 64 -4.83 -6.77 0.60
N ILE A 65 -5.77 -7.49 1.19
CA ILE A 65 -6.61 -7.03 2.29
C ILE A 65 -6.29 -7.81 3.55
N ALA A 66 -6.20 -7.10 4.66
CA ALA A 66 -6.11 -7.70 5.99
C ALA A 66 -7.46 -7.62 6.71
N ASN A 67 -7.69 -8.53 7.67
CA ASN A 67 -8.85 -8.41 8.57
C ASN A 67 -8.66 -7.29 9.61
N THR A 68 -7.44 -6.81 9.80
CA THR A 68 -7.13 -5.70 10.73
C THR A 68 -7.53 -4.33 10.16
N ARG A 69 -7.66 -3.34 11.03
CA ARG A 69 -7.93 -1.94 10.69
C ARG A 69 -6.66 -1.11 10.41
N GLY A 70 -5.50 -1.58 10.88
CA GLY A 70 -4.22 -0.85 10.81
C GLY A 70 -3.28 -1.41 9.75
N CYS A 71 -2.46 -0.54 9.14
CA CYS A 71 -1.44 -0.95 8.18
C CYS A 71 -0.27 -1.68 8.82
N GLU A 72 0.07 -1.26 10.02
CA GLU A 72 1.01 -1.91 10.91
C GLU A 72 0.54 -1.64 12.33
N SER A 73 0.72 -2.63 13.18
CA SER A 73 0.69 -2.43 14.62
C SER A 73 1.84 -3.22 15.17
N PHE A 74 2.85 -2.50 15.66
CA PHE A 74 3.99 -3.09 16.32
C PHE A 74 4.15 -2.43 17.69
N THR A 75 4.61 -3.22 18.64
CA THR A 75 5.00 -2.77 19.97
C THR A 75 6.00 -3.75 20.53
N LYS A 76 6.41 -3.56 21.77
CA LYS A 76 7.24 -4.54 22.49
C LYS A 76 6.61 -4.86 23.82
N LEU A 77 6.90 -6.06 24.32
CA LEU A 77 6.55 -6.44 25.67
C LEU A 77 7.29 -5.54 26.68
N ARG A 78 6.54 -4.96 27.61
CA ARG A 78 7.05 -4.13 28.72
C ARG A 78 7.53 -4.96 29.91
N GLU A 79 7.17 -6.24 29.93
CA GLU A 79 7.66 -7.25 30.88
C GLU A 79 7.71 -8.61 30.20
N ALA A 80 8.45 -9.56 30.76
CA ALA A 80 8.43 -10.93 30.25
C ALA A 80 7.02 -11.54 30.38
N ALA A 81 6.59 -12.29 29.38
CA ALA A 81 5.33 -13.02 29.36
C ALA A 81 5.61 -14.53 29.42
N THR A 82 4.79 -15.25 30.17
CA THR A 82 4.84 -16.71 30.29
C THR A 82 3.88 -17.38 29.32
N SER A 83 4.05 -18.68 29.11
CA SER A 83 3.18 -19.46 28.21
C SER A 83 1.71 -19.52 28.66
N THR A 84 1.43 -19.23 29.92
CA THR A 84 0.07 -19.23 30.48
C THR A 84 -0.60 -17.85 30.48
N ASP A 85 0.16 -16.79 30.17
CA ASP A 85 -0.37 -15.44 30.24
C ASP A 85 -1.37 -15.19 29.12
N THR A 86 -2.50 -14.57 29.50
CA THR A 86 -3.53 -14.09 28.58
C THR A 86 -3.55 -12.57 28.50
N GLU A 87 -2.71 -11.88 29.27
CA GLU A 87 -2.59 -10.42 29.28
C GLU A 87 -1.13 -10.05 29.00
N LEU A 88 -0.90 -9.35 27.89
CA LEU A 88 0.42 -8.86 27.50
C LEU A 88 0.52 -7.38 27.87
N LYS A 89 1.42 -7.05 28.79
CA LYS A 89 1.77 -5.65 29.04
C LYS A 89 2.76 -5.19 27.98
N VAL A 90 2.39 -4.15 27.25
CA VAL A 90 3.17 -3.61 26.13
C VAL A 90 3.50 -2.14 26.36
N TYR A 91 4.48 -1.62 25.62
CA TYR A 91 4.80 -0.18 25.70
C TYR A 91 3.73 0.71 25.07
N SER A 92 2.98 0.18 24.11
CA SER A 92 1.89 0.87 23.42
C SER A 92 0.90 -0.13 22.85
N THR A 93 -0.38 0.17 22.95
CA THR A 93 -1.48 -0.56 22.29
C THR A 93 -1.97 0.18 21.04
N SER A 94 -1.26 1.23 20.61
CA SER A 94 -1.64 2.01 19.44
C SER A 94 -1.51 1.17 18.17
N GLY A 95 -2.48 1.28 17.27
CA GLY A 95 -2.54 0.49 16.04
C GLY A 95 -3.36 -0.79 16.20
N PHE A 96 -3.20 -1.51 17.31
CA PHE A 96 -3.92 -2.76 17.57
C PHE A 96 -5.41 -2.53 17.81
N VAL A 97 -6.23 -3.46 17.33
CA VAL A 97 -7.68 -3.51 17.58
C VAL A 97 -8.12 -4.91 18.00
N GLU A 98 -9.27 -4.98 18.66
CA GLU A 98 -9.92 -6.25 19.00
C GLU A 98 -10.23 -7.04 17.73
N GLY A 99 -9.98 -8.35 17.76
CA GLY A 99 -10.06 -9.26 16.62
C GLY A 99 -8.76 -9.37 15.79
N ASP A 100 -7.75 -8.53 16.04
CA ASP A 100 -6.46 -8.67 15.39
C ASP A 100 -5.77 -9.96 15.81
N ARG A 101 -5.10 -10.63 14.86
CA ARG A 101 -4.18 -11.72 15.20
C ARG A 101 -2.78 -11.13 15.29
N ILE A 102 -2.06 -11.47 16.35
CA ILE A 102 -0.70 -10.99 16.63
C ILE A 102 0.27 -12.15 16.81
N LYS A 103 1.53 -11.89 16.48
CA LYS A 103 2.68 -12.73 16.78
C LYS A 103 3.52 -12.03 17.85
N VAL A 104 4.03 -12.80 18.79
CA VAL A 104 4.83 -12.29 19.91
C VAL A 104 6.21 -12.94 19.88
N GLY A 105 7.24 -12.15 19.61
CA GLY A 105 8.63 -12.59 19.59
C GLY A 105 8.85 -13.75 18.64
N SER A 106 9.33 -14.87 19.17
CA SER A 106 9.59 -16.09 18.40
C SER A 106 8.44 -17.08 18.41
N ASP A 107 7.25 -16.69 18.87
CA ASP A 107 6.09 -17.58 18.89
C ASP A 107 5.72 -18.01 17.47
N SER A 108 5.47 -19.31 17.27
CA SER A 108 5.08 -19.86 15.97
C SER A 108 3.58 -19.78 15.72
N THR A 109 2.80 -19.47 16.75
CA THR A 109 1.35 -19.33 16.72
C THR A 109 0.91 -17.87 16.74
N SER A 110 -0.17 -17.56 16.03
CA SER A 110 -0.82 -16.26 16.12
C SER A 110 -1.93 -16.28 17.17
N ASN A 111 -1.97 -15.26 18.00
CA ASN A 111 -2.95 -15.10 19.06
C ASN A 111 -3.94 -13.99 18.71
N GLU A 112 -5.23 -14.21 18.92
CA GLU A 112 -6.26 -13.20 18.69
C GLU A 112 -6.37 -12.25 19.89
N ILE A 113 -6.46 -10.95 19.62
CA ILE A 113 -6.73 -9.92 20.62
C ILE A 113 -8.23 -9.92 20.95
N LEU A 114 -8.61 -10.24 22.18
CA LEU A 114 -10.00 -10.12 22.63
C LEU A 114 -10.35 -8.72 23.12
N ALA A 115 -9.42 -8.06 23.80
CA ALA A 115 -9.67 -6.76 24.41
C ALA A 115 -8.38 -5.95 24.53
N ILE A 116 -8.51 -4.61 24.49
CA ILE A 116 -7.38 -3.70 24.66
C ILE A 116 -7.66 -2.71 25.79
N ASP A 117 -6.85 -2.74 26.83
CA ASP A 117 -6.82 -1.69 27.85
C ASP A 117 -5.77 -0.63 27.46
N LYS A 118 -6.25 0.45 26.87
CA LYS A 118 -5.42 1.58 26.42
C LYS A 118 -4.82 2.37 27.58
N THR A 119 -5.47 2.37 28.75
CA THR A 119 -5.02 3.14 29.92
C THR A 119 -3.78 2.51 30.53
N ASN A 120 -3.77 1.18 30.63
CA ASN A 120 -2.66 0.43 31.24
C ASN A 120 -1.67 -0.15 30.21
N SER A 121 -1.97 0.02 28.92
CA SER A 121 -1.25 -0.57 27.78
C SER A 121 -1.17 -2.10 27.87
N ILE A 122 -2.35 -2.73 27.95
CA ILE A 122 -2.49 -4.19 28.04
C ILE A 122 -3.28 -4.72 26.84
N ILE A 123 -2.75 -5.75 26.20
CA ILE A 123 -3.43 -6.53 25.16
C ILE A 123 -3.92 -7.85 25.78
N LYS A 124 -5.22 -8.13 25.75
CA LYS A 124 -5.78 -9.39 26.21
C LYS A 124 -5.95 -10.36 25.06
N LEU A 125 -5.42 -11.57 25.22
CA LEU A 125 -5.46 -12.65 24.24
C LEU A 125 -6.68 -13.55 24.44
N GLY A 126 -7.14 -14.19 23.36
CA GLY A 126 -8.22 -15.17 23.39
C GLY A 126 -7.85 -16.52 23.98
N VAL A 127 -6.55 -16.82 23.97
CA VAL A 127 -5.95 -18.01 24.55
C VAL A 127 -4.65 -17.62 25.24
N ALA A 128 -4.15 -18.49 26.09
CA ALA A 128 -2.83 -18.30 26.69
C ALA A 128 -1.74 -18.25 25.60
N LEU A 129 -0.71 -17.43 25.81
CA LEU A 129 0.34 -17.14 24.82
C LEU A 129 1.02 -18.40 24.25
N GLY A 130 1.10 -19.49 25.01
CA GLY A 130 1.61 -20.78 24.55
C GLY A 130 3.14 -20.91 24.59
N SER A 131 3.86 -19.80 24.59
CA SER A 131 5.32 -19.77 24.75
C SER A 131 5.77 -18.65 25.68
N ALA A 132 6.89 -18.85 26.39
CA ALA A 132 7.48 -17.79 27.20
C ALA A 132 8.28 -16.83 26.32
N GLN A 133 8.12 -15.53 26.56
CA GLN A 133 8.75 -14.45 25.80
C GLN A 133 9.42 -13.49 26.79
N ASN A 134 10.69 -13.16 26.51
CA ASN A 134 11.42 -12.20 27.33
C ASN A 134 10.87 -10.78 27.17
N LEU A 135 11.26 -9.89 28.09
CA LEU A 135 11.11 -8.44 27.94
C LEU A 135 11.60 -7.97 26.56
N ASP A 136 10.99 -6.90 26.04
CA ASP A 136 11.32 -6.23 24.78
C ASP A 136 11.14 -7.07 23.51
N LYS A 137 10.52 -8.27 23.62
CA LYS A 137 10.11 -9.02 22.44
C LYS A 137 9.02 -8.28 21.68
N THR A 138 9.16 -8.28 20.36
CA THR A 138 8.22 -7.62 19.44
C THR A 138 6.85 -8.26 19.54
N VAL A 139 5.81 -7.42 19.58
CA VAL A 139 4.42 -7.83 19.34
C VAL A 139 4.02 -7.14 18.05
N GLU A 140 3.65 -7.93 17.05
CA GLU A 140 3.31 -7.44 15.72
C GLU A 140 2.03 -8.13 15.23
N LEU A 141 1.35 -7.52 14.27
CA LEU A 141 0.27 -8.22 13.57
C LEU A 141 0.83 -9.48 12.92
N ALA A 142 0.17 -10.62 13.16
CA ALA A 142 0.47 -11.84 12.43
C ALA A 142 0.04 -11.68 10.97
N ASP A 143 0.79 -12.30 10.05
CA ASP A 143 0.54 -12.22 8.61
C ASP A 143 -0.90 -12.66 8.31
N ASN A 144 -1.74 -11.68 7.96
CA ASN A 144 -3.18 -11.84 7.74
C ASN A 144 -3.61 -11.24 6.41
N TRP A 145 -2.64 -10.95 5.54
CA TRP A 145 -2.84 -10.43 4.20
C TRP A 145 -3.28 -11.56 3.27
N ARG A 146 -4.29 -11.28 2.48
CA ARG A 146 -4.74 -12.16 1.40
C ARG A 146 -5.03 -11.33 0.16
N ALA A 147 -4.88 -11.94 -1.00
CA ALA A 147 -5.29 -11.33 -2.26
C ALA A 147 -6.72 -10.82 -2.18
N ASP A 148 -6.91 -9.59 -2.63
CA ASP A 148 -8.22 -8.96 -2.61
C ASP A 148 -9.02 -9.29 -3.87
N GLY A 149 -9.84 -10.34 -3.80
CA GLY A 149 -10.57 -10.89 -4.93
C GLY A 149 -11.68 -10.01 -5.53
N SER A 150 -11.84 -8.75 -5.09
CA SER A 150 -12.76 -7.81 -5.72
C SER A 150 -12.12 -6.95 -6.82
N PHE A 151 -10.80 -6.97 -6.95
CA PHE A 151 -10.12 -6.37 -8.09
C PHE A 151 -9.97 -7.43 -9.18
N GLN A 152 -10.32 -7.08 -10.42
CA GLN A 152 -10.01 -7.96 -11.56
C GLN A 152 -8.54 -7.80 -11.92
N ALA A 153 -7.92 -8.86 -12.44
CA ALA A 153 -6.50 -8.84 -12.78
C ALA A 153 -6.17 -7.75 -13.83
N ASP A 154 -7.09 -7.51 -14.76
CA ASP A 154 -6.95 -6.51 -15.82
C ASP A 154 -7.00 -5.08 -15.25
N ASP A 155 -7.78 -4.84 -14.19
CA ASP A 155 -7.87 -3.53 -13.54
C ASP A 155 -6.55 -3.13 -12.86
N LEU A 156 -5.73 -4.12 -12.49
CA LEU A 156 -4.45 -3.95 -11.80
C LEU A 156 -3.25 -3.93 -12.74
N THR A 157 -3.47 -4.11 -14.05
CA THR A 157 -2.42 -4.19 -15.06
C THR A 157 -2.46 -2.94 -15.93
N LEU A 158 -1.35 -2.22 -16.04
CA LEU A 158 -1.24 -1.03 -16.86
C LEU A 158 -1.55 -1.31 -18.34
N PRO A 159 -1.95 -0.28 -19.11
CA PRO A 159 -2.21 -0.43 -20.54
C PRO A 159 -0.95 -0.87 -21.27
N GLU A 160 -1.14 -1.49 -22.44
CA GLU A 160 -0.02 -1.96 -23.25
C GLU A 160 0.99 -0.83 -23.51
N LYS A 161 2.29 -1.11 -23.32
CA LYS A 161 3.43 -0.19 -23.47
C LYS A 161 3.59 0.86 -22.37
N ALA A 162 2.70 0.93 -21.38
CA ALA A 162 2.94 1.71 -20.18
C ALA A 162 3.72 0.89 -19.15
N ILE A 163 4.76 1.50 -18.58
CA ILE A 163 5.49 0.97 -17.44
C ILE A 163 5.57 2.02 -16.34
N PHE A 164 5.74 1.58 -15.10
CA PHE A 164 6.03 2.44 -13.98
C PHE A 164 7.33 2.04 -13.29
N THR A 165 8.04 3.04 -12.78
CA THR A 165 9.16 2.87 -11.85
C THR A 165 8.87 3.65 -10.58
N SER A 166 9.59 3.34 -9.50
CA SER A 166 9.40 3.98 -8.20
C SER A 166 10.71 4.57 -7.70
N ASN A 167 10.64 5.65 -6.93
CA ASN A 167 11.78 6.17 -6.17
C ASN A 167 12.22 5.21 -5.04
N ILE A 168 11.36 4.30 -4.61
CA ILE A 168 11.63 3.29 -3.57
C ILE A 168 11.48 1.91 -4.23
N PRO A 169 12.51 1.06 -4.26
CA PRO A 169 12.38 -0.31 -4.76
C PRO A 169 11.58 -1.18 -3.77
N ASP A 170 10.84 -2.18 -4.29
CA ASP A 170 10.14 -3.20 -3.48
C ASP A 170 9.24 -2.59 -2.38
N TRP A 171 8.58 -1.49 -2.71
CA TRP A 171 7.79 -0.69 -1.79
C TRP A 171 6.45 -1.34 -1.45
N THR A 172 5.90 -0.94 -0.30
CA THR A 172 4.52 -1.23 0.09
C THR A 172 3.78 0.05 0.40
N LEU A 173 2.63 0.26 -0.24
CA LEU A 173 1.70 1.32 0.09
C LEU A 173 0.49 0.71 0.79
N CYS A 174 0.25 1.08 2.03
CA CYS A 174 -0.92 0.61 2.77
C CYS A 174 -1.88 1.75 3.12
N PHE A 175 -3.17 1.53 2.88
CA PHE A 175 -4.25 2.35 3.41
C PHE A 175 -4.90 1.66 4.59
N ASN A 176 -4.97 2.35 5.73
CA ASN A 176 -5.70 1.84 6.89
C ASN A 176 -7.21 2.00 6.70
N SER A 177 -8.00 1.54 7.67
CA SER A 177 -9.48 1.61 7.62
C SER A 177 -10.06 3.03 7.59
N ARG A 178 -9.23 4.06 7.74
CA ARG A 178 -9.60 5.48 7.61
C ARG A 178 -9.10 6.10 6.29
N GLY A 179 -8.49 5.30 5.43
CA GLY A 179 -7.90 5.72 4.17
C GLY A 179 -6.64 6.57 4.33
N VAL A 180 -5.94 6.47 5.46
CA VAL A 180 -4.63 7.11 5.67
C VAL A 180 -3.56 6.23 5.04
N ALA A 181 -2.74 6.80 4.17
CA ALA A 181 -1.64 6.10 3.53
C ALA A 181 -0.38 6.02 4.41
N TYR A 182 0.21 4.84 4.43
CA TYR A 182 1.52 4.51 4.99
C TYR A 182 2.37 3.88 3.89
N ILE A 183 3.65 4.26 3.83
CA ILE A 183 4.55 3.86 2.75
C ILE A 183 5.78 3.25 3.41
N TYR A 184 6.22 2.12 2.87
CA TYR A 184 7.33 1.33 3.37
C TYR A 184 8.26 0.94 2.24
N ASP A 185 9.54 0.83 2.54
CA ASP A 185 10.52 0.14 1.69
C ASP A 185 10.55 -1.36 2.02
N LYS A 186 11.49 -2.08 1.39
CA LYS A 186 11.67 -3.52 1.59
C LYS A 186 12.15 -3.91 2.98
N GLU A 187 12.77 -2.98 3.71
CA GLU A 187 13.18 -3.18 5.10
C GLU A 187 12.02 -2.96 6.08
N GLY A 188 10.90 -2.41 5.62
CA GLY A 188 9.74 -2.05 6.44
C GLY A 188 9.88 -0.67 7.10
N ASP A 189 10.83 0.15 6.66
CA ASP A 189 11.02 1.49 7.22
C ASP A 189 10.00 2.47 6.62
N SER A 190 9.40 3.31 7.47
CA SER A 190 8.37 4.27 7.04
C SER A 190 8.97 5.38 6.18
N GLN A 191 8.46 5.51 4.96
CA GLN A 191 8.87 6.51 3.99
C GLN A 191 7.88 7.70 3.94
N PRO A 192 8.36 8.92 3.63
CA PRO A 192 7.52 10.12 3.60
C PRO A 192 6.62 10.21 2.35
N ASN A 193 7.08 9.67 1.21
CA ASN A 193 6.37 9.70 -0.05
C ASN A 193 6.79 8.52 -0.96
N LEU A 194 5.92 8.20 -1.91
CA LEU A 194 6.12 7.23 -2.97
C LEU A 194 5.87 7.96 -4.30
N THR A 195 6.89 8.06 -5.13
CA THR A 195 6.81 8.68 -6.45
C THR A 195 6.89 7.60 -7.50
N LEU A 196 5.79 7.40 -8.22
CA LEU A 196 5.70 6.52 -9.38
C LEU A 196 5.95 7.34 -10.64
N SER A 197 6.95 6.98 -11.42
CA SER A 197 7.22 7.56 -12.73
C SER A 197 6.68 6.63 -13.80
N ILE A 198 5.66 7.10 -14.52
CA ILE A 198 4.98 6.37 -15.59
C ILE A 198 5.61 6.81 -16.90
N SER A 199 5.96 5.86 -17.77
CA SER A 199 6.51 6.16 -19.09
C SER A 199 6.01 5.18 -20.14
N SER A 200 6.00 5.61 -21.40
CA SER A 200 5.77 4.73 -22.54
C SER A 200 7.08 4.08 -22.98
N THR A 201 7.03 2.80 -23.33
CA THR A 201 8.18 2.07 -23.91
C THR A 201 8.51 2.49 -25.35
N ILE A 202 7.66 3.32 -25.97
CA ILE A 202 7.79 3.78 -27.36
C ILE A 202 8.16 5.26 -27.42
N ASP A 203 7.48 6.07 -26.63
CA ASP A 203 7.58 7.53 -26.68
C ASP A 203 8.06 7.98 -25.30
N GLY A 204 9.31 8.43 -25.17
CA GLY A 204 9.95 8.73 -23.88
C GLY A 204 9.33 9.86 -23.04
N GLY A 205 8.04 10.20 -23.25
CA GLY A 205 7.24 11.04 -22.37
C GLY A 205 6.93 10.32 -21.06
N GLY A 206 7.18 11.02 -19.96
CA GLY A 206 6.94 10.52 -18.61
C GLY A 206 6.03 11.46 -17.82
N GLU A 207 5.18 10.86 -17.01
CA GLU A 207 4.37 11.54 -16.00
C GLU A 207 4.72 10.98 -14.63
N THR A 208 4.57 11.80 -13.59
CA THR A 208 4.85 11.39 -12.22
C THR A 208 3.60 11.46 -11.36
N LEU A 209 3.41 10.45 -10.53
CA LEU A 209 2.38 10.40 -9.51
C LEU A 209 3.04 10.21 -8.14
N THR A 210 2.87 11.19 -7.26
CA THR A 210 3.40 11.14 -5.90
C THR A 210 2.29 10.91 -4.88
N VAL A 211 2.39 9.83 -4.12
CA VAL A 211 1.57 9.56 -2.95
C VAL A 211 2.33 10.03 -1.71
N LEU A 212 1.76 10.97 -0.96
CA LEU A 212 2.30 11.43 0.30
C LEU A 212 1.77 10.56 1.44
N LYS A 213 2.58 10.38 2.50
CA LYS A 213 2.10 9.86 3.77
C LYS A 213 0.86 10.66 4.21
N GLY A 214 -0.20 9.97 4.60
CA GLY A 214 -1.52 10.57 4.84
C GLY A 214 -2.51 10.42 3.69
N GLY A 215 -2.07 10.09 2.47
CA GLY A 215 -2.92 9.68 1.36
C GLY A 215 -3.29 10.79 0.35
N ALA A 216 -2.57 11.91 0.37
CA ALA A 216 -2.66 12.90 -0.70
C ALA A 216 -1.93 12.38 -1.95
N ILE A 217 -2.53 12.61 -3.12
CA ILE A 217 -1.97 12.22 -4.42
C ILE A 217 -1.73 13.48 -5.24
N GLN A 218 -0.50 13.65 -5.73
CA GLN A 218 -0.08 14.74 -6.60
C GLN A 218 0.35 14.15 -7.95
N THR A 219 0.04 14.85 -9.04
CA THR A 219 0.43 14.46 -10.40
C THR A 219 1.21 15.60 -11.03
N ASN A 220 2.39 15.32 -11.59
CA ASN A 220 3.22 16.30 -12.30
C ASN A 220 3.72 15.75 -13.63
#